data_AF-A0A4Q5V342-F1
#
_entry.id   AF-A0A4Q5V342-F1
#
_cell.length_a   1.000
_cell.length_b   1.000
_cell.length_c   1.000
_cell.angle_alpha   90.00
_cell.angle_beta   90.00
_cell.angle_gamma   90.00
#
_symmetry.space_group_name_H-M   'P 1'
#
loop_
_entity.id
_entity.type
_entity.pdbx_description
1 polymer ?
#
loop_
_entity_poly.entity_id
_entity_poly.type
_entity_poly.pdbx_seq_one_letter_code
_entity_poly.pdbx_strand_id
1 'polypeptide(L)' 'MFNSLSEKLESAFKNIKGEGRISELNIANTVKDIRRALVDADVNYKIAKEFTDKVKDTAMGSKV' A
#
# COMPACT_ATOMS: atom_id res chain seq x y z
N MET A 1 19.40 -3.08 -2.08
CA MET A 1 18.41 -2.02 -2.40
C MET A 1 16.99 -2.56 -2.48
N PHE A 2 16.70 -3.62 -3.25
CA PHE A 2 15.33 -4.16 -3.34
C PHE A 2 14.82 -4.85 -2.05
N ASN A 3 15.71 -5.39 -1.22
CA ASN A 3 15.32 -6.10 0.01
C ASN A 3 14.60 -5.20 1.03
N SER A 4 15.04 -3.95 1.20
CA SER A 4 14.39 -3.02 2.13
C SER A 4 13.00 -2.59 1.67
N LEU A 5 12.77 -2.57 0.35
CA LEU A 5 11.43 -2.35 -0.22
C LEU A 5 10.54 -3.56 0.03
N SER A 6 11.05 -4.77 -0.22
CA SER A 6 10.30 -6.02 0.02
C SER A 6 9.87 -6.15 1.49
N GLU A 7 10.75 -5.85 2.44
CA GLU A 7 10.44 -5.90 3.88
C GLU A 7 9.35 -4.87 4.29
N LYS A 8 9.41 -3.66 3.74
CA LYS A 8 8.39 -2.62 3.99
C LYS A 8 7.03 -3.03 3.41
N LEU A 9 7.01 -3.62 2.22
CA LEU A 9 5.78 -4.11 1.60
C LEU A 9 5.18 -5.29 2.36
N GLU A 10 6.00 -6.28 2.77
CA GLU A 10 5.52 -7.39 3.60
C GLU A 10 4.92 -6.91 4.93
N SER A 11 5.56 -5.93 5.56
CA SER A 11 5.05 -5.32 6.80
C SER A 11 3.71 -4.63 6.57
N ALA A 12 3.57 -3.88 5.46
CA ALA A 12 2.32 -3.23 5.08
C ALA A 12 1.19 -4.24 4.81
N PHE A 13 1.51 -5.39 4.19
CA PHE A 13 0.52 -6.46 3.94
C PHE A 13 0.12 -7.22 5.19
N LYS A 14 1.02 -7.40 6.17
CA LYS A 14 0.67 -8.02 7.47
C LYS A 14 -0.42 -7.26 8.20
N ASN A 15 -0.45 -5.93 8.08
CA ASN A 15 -1.50 -5.10 8.69
C ASN A 15 -2.90 -5.37 8.11
N ILE A 16 -3.00 -5.89 6.88
CA ILE A 16 -4.29 -6.26 6.27
C ILE A 16 -4.59 -7.75 6.45
N LYS A 17 -3.58 -8.63 6.36
CA LYS A 17 -3.74 -10.09 6.32
C LYS A 17 -4.26 -10.72 7.63
N GLY A 18 -4.30 -9.97 8.73
CA GLY A 18 -4.85 -10.41 10.03
C GLY A 18 -6.18 -9.76 10.42
N GLU A 19 -6.65 -8.79 9.65
CA GLU A 19 -7.93 -8.12 9.91
C GLU A 19 -9.08 -8.99 9.35
N GLY A 20 -9.99 -9.44 10.22
CA GLY A 20 -11.14 -10.26 9.82
C GLY A 20 -12.10 -9.60 8.84
N ARG A 21 -11.93 -8.29 8.58
CA ARG A 21 -12.64 -7.54 7.55
C ARG A 21 -11.74 -6.44 7.01
N ILE A 22 -11.64 -6.35 5.68
CA ILE A 22 -10.97 -5.21 5.04
C ILE A 22 -11.94 -4.02 5.08
N SER A 23 -11.57 -2.96 5.81
CA SER A 23 -12.32 -1.70 5.88
C SER A 23 -11.65 -0.62 5.04
N GLU A 24 -12.40 0.41 4.64
CA GLU A 24 -11.85 1.57 3.94
C GLU A 24 -10.72 2.25 4.74
N LEU A 25 -10.85 2.26 6.07
CA LEU A 25 -9.86 2.83 6.97
C LEU A 25 -8.53 2.06 6.90
N ASN A 26 -8.60 0.73 6.91
CA ASN A 26 -7.42 -0.13 6.85
C ASN A 26 -6.73 -0.01 5.48
N ILE A 27 -7.52 0.01 4.39
CA ILE A 27 -7.00 0.23 3.03
C ILE A 27 -6.30 1.59 2.96
N ALA A 28 -6.93 2.66 3.45
CA ALA A 28 -6.36 4.00 3.40
C ALA A 28 -5.03 4.10 4.16
N ASN A 29 -4.93 3.45 5.33
CA ASN A 29 -3.71 3.40 6.12
C ASN A 29 -2.60 2.63 5.40
N THR A 30 -2.89 1.42 4.88
CA THR A 30 -1.88 0.63 4.17
C THR A 30 -1.41 1.28 2.88
N VAL A 31 -2.31 1.90 2.10
CA VAL A 31 -1.96 2.63 0.88
C VAL A 31 -1.01 3.79 1.19
N LYS A 32 -1.19 4.46 2.33
CA LYS A 32 -0.29 5.54 2.78
C LYS A 32 1.10 5.01 3.12
N ASP A 33 1.19 3.87 3.79
CA ASP A 33 2.47 3.23 4.14
C ASP A 33 3.22 2.75 2.90
N ILE A 34 2.51 2.13 1.94
CA ILE A 34 3.07 1.73 0.65
C ILE A 34 3.61 2.95 -0.11
N ARG A 35 2.87 4.05 -0.15
CA ARG A 35 3.31 5.29 -0.82
C ARG A 35 4.60 5.83 -0.20
N ARG A 36 4.70 5.81 1.12
CA ARG A 36 5.91 6.23 1.84
C ARG A 36 7.09 5.31 1.52
N ALA A 37 6.88 4.00 1.50
CA ALA A 37 7.90 3.03 1.15
C ALA A 37 8.43 3.21 -0.29
N LEU A 38 7.55 3.56 -1.23
CA LEU A 38 7.93 3.86 -2.62
C LEU A 38 8.79 5.14 -2.70
N VAL A 39 8.39 6.21 -2.03
CA VAL A 39 9.17 7.46 -2.00
C VAL A 39 10.53 7.26 -1.33
N ASP A 40 10.57 6.51 -0.23
CA ASP A 40 11.82 6.15 0.46
C ASP A 40 12.78 5.30 -0.40
N ALA A 41 12.25 4.65 -1.45
CA ALA A 41 13.00 3.85 -2.41
C ALA A 41 13.38 4.64 -3.67
N ASP A 42 13.41 5.98 -3.59
CA ASP A 42 13.73 6.90 -4.68
C ASP A 42 12.74 6.86 -5.86
N VAL A 43 11.50 6.41 -5.65
CA VAL A 43 10.45 6.50 -6.66
C VAL A 43 9.88 7.92 -6.69
N ASN A 44 9.67 8.46 -7.90
CA ASN A 44 9.05 9.77 -8.07
C ASN A 44 7.68 9.84 -7.38
N TYR A 45 7.46 10.88 -6.59
CA TYR A 45 6.22 11.07 -5.83
C TYR A 45 4.95 11.00 -6.69
N LYS A 46 4.97 11.56 -7.91
CA LYS A 46 3.80 11.51 -8.82
C LYS A 46 3.47 10.07 -9.21
N ILE A 47 4.50 9.28 -9.55
CA ILE A 47 4.35 7.86 -9.91
C ILE A 47 3.86 7.06 -8.71
N ALA A 48 4.47 7.26 -7.54
CA ALA A 48 4.06 6.59 -6.31
C ALA A 48 2.61 6.91 -5.95
N LYS A 49 2.20 8.17 -6.10
CA LYS A 49 0.81 8.60 -5.87
C LYS A 49 -0.16 7.95 -6.85
N GLU A 50 0.07 8.05 -8.15
CA GLU A 50 -0.81 7.46 -9.17
C GLU A 50 -0.93 5.94 -9.02
N PHE A 51 0.18 5.26 -8.72
CA PHE A 51 0.19 3.82 -8.47
C PHE A 51 -0.68 3.47 -7.25
N THR A 52 -0.44 4.14 -6.12
CA THR A 52 -1.17 3.87 -4.88
C THR A 52 -2.65 4.26 -4.95
N ASP A 53 -3.01 5.28 -5.72
CA ASP A 53 -4.40 5.69 -5.95
C ASP A 53 -5.14 4.62 -6.79
N LYS A 54 -4.52 4.10 -7.87
CA LYS A 54 -5.07 2.97 -8.64
C LYS A 54 -5.26 1.71 -7.80
N VAL A 55 -4.31 1.41 -6.92
CA VAL A 55 -4.40 0.27 -5.99
C VAL A 55 -5.57 0.46 -5.02
N LYS A 56 -5.76 1.68 -4.47
CA LYS A 56 -6.89 1.99 -3.60
C LYS A 56 -8.23 1.82 -4.32
N ASP A 57 -8.36 2.37 -5.53
CA ASP A 57 -9.59 2.29 -6.31
C ASP A 57 -9.94 0.83 -6.66
N THR A 58 -8.94 0.03 -7.03
CA THR A 58 -9.11 -1.40 -7.29
C THR A 58 -9.50 -2.17 -6.02
N ALA A 59 -8.89 -1.85 -4.88
CA ALA A 59 -9.18 -2.50 -3.61
C ALA A 59 -10.59 -2.17 -3.09
N MET A 60 -11.10 -0.95 -3.31
CA MET A 60 -12.48 -0.58 -2.95
C MET A 60 -13.51 -1.10 -3.97
N GLY A 61 -13.15 -1.15 -5.25
CA GLY A 61 -14.02 -1.64 -6.33
C GLY A 61 -14.12 -3.17 -6.40
N SER A 62 -13.13 -3.89 -5.88
CA SER A 62 -13.15 -5.34 -5.75
C SER A 62 -14.01 -5.71 -4.55
N LYS A 63 -15.33 -5.81 -4.75
CA LYS A 63 -16.23 -6.44 -3.78
C LYS A 63 -15.76 -7.88 -3.53
N VAL A 64 -15.09 -8.10 -2.40
CA VAL A 64 -14.92 -9.39 -1.72
C VAL A 64 -15.82 -9.41 -0.50
#